data_AF-A0A944UGM2-F1
#
_entry.id   AF-A0A944UGM2-F1
#
_cell.length_a   1.000
_cell.length_b   1.000
_cell.length_c   1.000
_cell.angle_alpha   90.00
_cell.angle_beta   90.00
_cell.angle_gamma   90.00
#
_symmetry.space_group_name_H-M   'P 1'
#
loop_
_entity.id
_entity.type
_entity.pdbx_description
1 polymer ?
#
loop_
_entity_poly.entity_id
_entity_poly.type
_entity_poly.pdbx_seq_one_letter_code
_entity_poly.pdbx_strand_id
1 'polypeptide(L)'
;PPKPPATPVLDDSAIRESDPSMKQAQKGGPRRDAKKAILAEALEATGAEDVEAALEFVEATEESLSLGVDLTDQLRDIGSLSKEQLNNKKEFVDSAIEFVGVAQESLALGVDITDQLSNIGKLSKEDLLAKREFATSQNALVSTGVLTADAAKTRADNAKSKSAADLNKEAQANKDITARVASGEITADAAKKKAENQTAASASPELQALLDELNKLNLSDDEMASVLKDLEQGPNANPPGSPPNTITQLSLQEESQMLILLEDITLSGKIDSTLFMAANQASASVFFQDLDSTYEALSALDKSNFEQQPGSSSEGVDSDTDDNDMVLARRNISVPNGSYELEILPGNGDYFIAASNKFTLLGNVVFNSPSSDASLILLSANSVDLSGTSSITFTGEELGIGSFDTLNIENVSLKAEGALSLRSLDTIVLNNAKMETSGKGADFIHLLAANQITADSVQFSAMVKQITMEAMTINLSNINFPSGSNVNLNSLYGGVDGKYPNFGSVTQYGRVNFIKSMTYGANSVMDRTSFDLNGGNIKIGSIGN
;
A
#
# COMPACT_ATOMS: atom_id res chain seq x y z
N PRO A 1 21.11 39.21 106.69
CA PRO A 1 20.78 38.78 105.31
C PRO A 1 20.03 37.43 105.32
N PRO A 2 18.76 37.36 104.86
CA PRO A 2 18.09 36.08 104.68
C PRO A 2 18.66 35.34 103.48
N LYS A 3 18.64 34.01 103.58
CA LYS A 3 19.27 33.01 102.70
C LYS A 3 18.91 33.21 101.20
N PRO A 4 19.83 32.94 100.26
CA PRO A 4 19.51 32.96 98.83
C PRO A 4 18.39 31.95 98.52
N PRO A 5 17.52 32.22 97.53
CA PRO A 5 16.55 31.25 97.06
C PRO A 5 17.27 29.98 96.62
N ALA A 6 16.71 28.82 96.96
CA ALA A 6 17.20 27.55 96.43
C ALA A 6 17.17 27.61 94.90
N THR A 7 18.27 27.19 94.26
CA THR A 7 18.32 27.01 92.81
C THR A 7 17.15 26.16 92.36
N PRO A 8 16.40 26.57 91.32
CA PRO A 8 15.30 25.77 90.80
C PRO A 8 15.85 24.40 90.41
N VAL A 9 15.16 23.35 90.84
CA VAL A 9 15.40 21.99 90.35
C VAL A 9 15.13 22.06 88.86
N LEU A 10 16.17 21.88 88.04
CA LEU A 10 16.02 21.68 86.61
C LEU A 10 15.20 20.40 86.42
N ASP A 11 13.95 20.58 86.01
CA ASP A 11 13.08 19.49 85.61
C ASP A 11 13.49 19.03 84.22
N ASP A 12 14.43 18.08 84.16
CA ASP A 12 14.93 17.50 82.91
C ASP A 12 13.84 16.69 82.15
N SER A 13 12.61 16.61 82.67
CA SER A 13 11.46 16.00 81.97
C SER A 13 11.18 16.69 80.63
N ALA A 14 11.29 18.02 80.57
CA ALA A 14 11.05 18.78 79.35
C ALA A 14 12.14 18.60 78.27
N ILE A 15 13.38 18.28 78.68
CA ILE A 15 14.49 17.95 77.76
C ILE A 15 14.39 16.48 77.33
N ARG A 16 13.89 15.59 78.19
CA ARG A 16 13.61 14.18 77.83
C ARG A 16 12.45 14.02 76.86
N GLU A 17 11.49 14.95 76.84
CA GLU A 17 10.34 14.93 75.92
C GLU A 17 10.65 15.52 74.52
N SER A 18 11.76 16.26 74.36
CA SER A 18 12.12 16.89 73.08
C SER A 18 13.01 16.02 72.18
N ASP A 19 13.56 14.91 72.69
CA ASP A 19 14.28 13.92 71.89
C ASP A 19 13.28 12.96 71.21
N PRO A 20 13.13 13.01 69.88
CA PRO A 20 12.18 12.18 69.14
C PRO A 20 12.39 10.67 69.37
N SER A 21 13.64 10.24 69.57
CA SER A 21 13.98 8.83 69.82
C SER A 21 13.49 8.35 71.18
N MET A 22 13.57 9.21 72.20
CA MET A 22 13.10 8.94 73.56
C MET A 22 11.58 8.98 73.64
N LYS A 23 10.94 9.89 72.91
CA LYS A 23 9.48 10.03 72.84
C LYS A 23 8.80 8.80 72.23
N GLN A 24 9.37 8.22 71.16
CA GLN A 24 8.86 6.96 70.59
C GLN A 24 9.03 5.78 71.55
N ALA A 25 10.19 5.66 72.21
CA ALA A 25 10.43 4.60 73.18
C ALA A 25 9.46 4.67 74.38
N GLN A 26 9.07 5.88 74.81
CA GLN A 26 8.09 6.09 75.88
C GLN A 26 6.65 5.73 75.46
N LYS A 27 6.31 5.85 74.18
CA LYS A 27 5.02 5.40 73.61
C LYS A 27 4.95 3.88 73.36
N GLY A 28 6.00 3.13 73.74
CA GLY A 28 6.09 1.69 73.53
C GLY A 28 6.56 1.27 72.12
N GLY A 29 7.04 2.22 71.31
CA GLY A 29 7.60 1.96 69.99
C GLY A 29 9.07 1.50 70.04
N PRO A 30 9.61 0.98 68.92
CA PRO A 30 11.02 0.59 68.83
C PRO A 30 11.94 1.81 68.96
N ARG A 31 13.15 1.60 69.50
CA ARG A 31 14.19 2.65 69.51
C ARG A 31 14.75 2.85 68.11
N ARG A 32 14.61 4.07 67.58
CA ARG A 32 15.11 4.51 66.27
C ARG A 32 16.13 5.64 66.44
N ASP A 33 16.97 5.89 65.42
CA ASP A 33 17.78 7.10 65.40
C ASP A 33 16.91 8.36 65.25
N ALA A 34 17.49 9.55 65.48
CA ALA A 34 16.73 10.80 65.49
C ALA A 34 16.02 11.09 64.15
N LYS A 35 16.63 10.76 62.99
CA LYS A 35 16.03 10.98 61.67
C LYS A 35 14.84 10.05 61.48
N LYS A 36 15.04 8.74 61.70
CA LYS A 36 13.98 7.73 61.61
C LYS A 36 12.84 7.98 62.58
N ALA A 37 13.14 8.42 63.80
CA ALA A 37 12.14 8.75 64.81
C ALA A 37 11.25 9.92 64.40
N ILE A 38 11.84 10.98 63.80
CA ILE A 38 11.09 12.12 63.26
C ILE A 38 10.19 11.69 62.08
N LEU A 39 10.74 10.93 61.13
CA LEU A 39 9.97 10.43 59.98
C LEU A 39 8.81 9.54 60.44
N ALA A 40 9.04 8.63 61.38
CA ALA A 40 8.00 7.76 61.89
C ALA A 40 6.90 8.53 62.64
N GLU A 41 7.23 9.56 63.42
CA GLU A 41 6.21 10.43 64.03
C GLU A 41 5.41 11.21 62.98
N ALA A 42 6.05 11.66 61.90
CA ALA A 42 5.37 12.29 60.77
C ALA A 42 4.42 11.30 60.07
N LEU A 43 4.85 10.07 59.82
CA LEU A 43 4.04 9.02 59.18
C LEU A 43 2.83 8.62 60.04
N GLU A 44 3.02 8.47 61.36
CA GLU A 44 1.92 8.28 62.32
C GLU A 44 0.91 9.43 62.24
N ALA A 45 1.38 10.67 62.16
CA ALA A 45 0.51 11.85 62.04
C ALA A 45 -0.25 11.92 60.71
N THR A 46 0.30 11.34 59.64
CA THR A 46 -0.41 11.19 58.34
C THR A 46 -1.44 10.06 58.32
N GLY A 47 -1.49 9.22 59.36
CA GLY A 47 -2.43 8.10 59.47
C GLY A 47 -1.93 6.78 58.85
N ALA A 48 -0.61 6.65 58.60
CA ALA A 48 -0.03 5.44 58.02
C ALA A 48 -0.37 4.19 58.86
N GLU A 49 -0.95 3.17 58.20
CA GLU A 49 -1.37 1.92 58.85
C GLU A 49 -0.16 1.05 59.26
N ASP A 50 0.89 1.04 58.44
CA ASP A 50 2.15 0.35 58.71
C ASP A 50 3.34 1.33 58.58
N VAL A 51 3.75 1.90 59.72
CA VAL A 51 4.81 2.91 59.80
C VAL A 51 6.17 2.37 59.37
N GLU A 52 6.45 1.07 59.55
CA GLU A 52 7.76 0.51 59.21
C GLU A 52 7.89 0.32 57.69
N ALA A 53 6.86 -0.23 57.04
CA ALA A 53 6.84 -0.33 55.58
C ALA A 53 6.89 1.05 54.91
N ALA A 54 6.22 2.05 55.50
CA ALA A 54 6.26 3.43 55.01
C ALA A 54 7.64 4.08 55.20
N LEU A 55 8.32 3.82 56.32
CA LEU A 55 9.70 4.25 56.53
C LEU A 55 10.63 3.67 55.46
N GLU A 56 10.62 2.36 55.24
CA GLU A 56 11.46 1.69 54.24
C GLU A 56 11.22 2.25 52.83
N PHE A 57 9.96 2.57 52.50
CA PHE A 57 9.61 3.18 51.22
C PHE A 57 10.16 4.62 51.08
N VAL A 58 10.10 5.42 52.15
CA VAL A 58 10.71 6.78 52.17
C VAL A 58 12.23 6.68 52.00
N GLU A 59 12.89 5.76 52.71
CA GLU A 59 14.34 5.58 52.60
C GLU A 59 14.78 5.19 51.19
N ALA A 60 14.06 4.27 50.53
CA ALA A 60 14.32 3.91 49.14
C ALA A 60 14.15 5.12 48.19
N THR A 61 13.14 5.96 48.44
CA THR A 61 12.90 7.17 47.63
C THR A 61 13.98 8.24 47.84
N GLU A 62 14.49 8.38 49.06
CA GLU A 62 15.65 9.25 49.34
C GLU A 62 16.92 8.74 48.65
N GLU A 63 17.12 7.42 48.62
CA GLU A 63 18.24 6.79 47.91
C GLU A 63 18.16 7.07 46.40
N SER A 64 16.99 6.89 45.77
CA SER A 64 16.82 7.18 44.34
C SER A 64 17.16 8.64 44.01
N LEU A 65 16.74 9.57 44.87
CA LEU A 65 17.03 11.00 44.73
C LEU A 65 18.54 11.28 44.82
N SER A 66 19.23 10.62 45.75
CA SER A 66 20.69 10.73 45.89
C SER A 66 21.45 10.23 44.66
N LEU A 67 20.85 9.30 43.91
CA LEU A 67 21.36 8.76 42.64
C LEU A 67 20.92 9.57 41.41
N GLY A 68 20.19 10.67 41.60
CA GLY A 68 19.78 11.59 40.54
C GLY A 68 18.42 11.29 39.89
N VAL A 69 17.62 10.38 40.47
CA VAL A 69 16.25 10.07 40.01
C VAL A 69 15.23 10.52 41.05
N ASP A 70 14.50 11.59 40.73
CA ASP A 70 13.45 12.12 41.59
C ASP A 70 12.16 11.30 41.47
N LEU A 71 11.88 10.51 42.50
CA LEU A 71 10.65 9.74 42.67
C LEU A 71 9.83 10.22 43.86
N THR A 72 10.07 11.45 44.35
CA THR A 72 9.38 11.97 45.54
C THR A 72 7.86 12.06 45.36
N ASP A 73 7.37 12.23 44.13
CA ASP A 73 5.94 12.16 43.80
C ASP A 73 5.30 10.81 44.16
N GLN A 74 6.08 9.72 44.25
CA GLN A 74 5.57 8.41 44.64
C GLN A 74 5.14 8.35 46.12
N LEU A 75 5.64 9.27 46.95
CA LEU A 75 5.31 9.42 48.37
C LEU A 75 3.96 10.11 48.61
N ARG A 76 3.24 10.53 47.55
CA ARG A 76 1.91 11.11 47.69
C ARG A 76 0.95 10.14 48.37
N ASP A 77 0.15 10.69 49.27
CA ASP A 77 -0.87 9.97 50.03
C ASP A 77 -0.34 8.76 50.81
N ILE A 78 0.95 8.77 51.18
CA ILE A 78 1.62 7.65 51.87
C ILE A 78 0.86 7.18 53.12
N GLY A 79 0.22 8.09 53.86
CA GLY A 79 -0.57 7.77 55.03
C GLY A 79 -1.87 7.00 54.76
N SER A 80 -2.34 6.94 53.51
CA SER A 80 -3.55 6.23 53.10
C SER A 80 -3.30 4.85 52.46
N LEU A 81 -2.02 4.47 52.30
CA LEU A 81 -1.63 3.23 51.64
C LEU A 81 -1.61 2.06 52.63
N SER A 82 -2.11 0.90 52.18
CA SER A 82 -1.94 -0.36 52.90
C SER A 82 -0.48 -0.83 52.89
N LYS A 83 -0.12 -1.73 53.80
CA LYS A 83 1.20 -2.38 53.82
C LYS A 83 1.60 -2.98 52.46
N GLU A 84 0.64 -3.62 51.77
CA GLU A 84 0.88 -4.21 50.45
C GLU A 84 1.17 -3.14 49.39
N GLN A 85 0.43 -2.04 49.39
CA GLN A 85 0.66 -0.92 48.47
C GLN A 85 2.00 -0.24 48.72
N LEU A 86 2.41 -0.09 49.98
CA LEU A 86 3.73 0.44 50.36
C LEU A 86 4.85 -0.45 49.85
N ASN A 87 4.76 -1.76 50.07
CA ASN A 87 5.74 -2.72 49.57
C ASN A 87 5.84 -2.70 48.03
N ASN A 88 4.71 -2.68 47.33
CA ASN A 88 4.70 -2.62 45.86
C ASN A 88 5.36 -1.34 45.33
N LYS A 89 5.12 -0.19 45.98
CA LYS A 89 5.77 1.07 45.61
C LYS A 89 7.27 1.07 45.93
N LYS A 90 7.67 0.48 47.06
CA LYS A 90 9.09 0.29 47.39
C LYS A 90 9.78 -0.58 46.34
N GLU A 91 9.21 -1.71 45.97
CA GLU A 91 9.76 -2.60 44.94
C GLU A 91 9.93 -1.91 43.58
N PHE A 92 9.02 -1.00 43.22
CA PHE A 92 9.17 -0.14 42.04
C PHE A 92 10.40 0.78 42.17
N VAL A 93 10.57 1.46 43.31
CA VAL A 93 11.73 2.34 43.56
C VAL A 93 13.04 1.55 43.57
N ASP A 94 13.07 0.38 44.21
CA ASP A 94 14.23 -0.51 44.22
C ASP A 94 14.60 -0.91 42.77
N SER A 95 13.61 -1.26 41.95
CA SER A 95 13.82 -1.59 40.52
C SER A 95 14.35 -0.41 39.71
N ALA A 96 13.92 0.81 40.03
CA ALA A 96 14.44 2.02 39.43
C ALA A 96 15.91 2.28 39.80
N ILE A 97 16.26 2.12 41.07
CA ILE A 97 17.64 2.24 41.57
C ILE A 97 18.56 1.23 40.88
N GLU A 98 18.12 -0.03 40.76
CA GLU A 98 18.88 -1.05 40.05
C GLU A 98 19.11 -0.67 38.58
N PHE A 99 18.10 -0.12 37.90
CA PHE A 99 18.24 0.34 36.52
C PHE A 99 19.22 1.51 36.39
N VAL A 100 19.26 2.43 37.35
CA VAL A 100 20.28 3.50 37.41
C VAL A 100 21.68 2.91 37.51
N GLY A 101 21.87 1.89 38.36
CA GLY A 101 23.14 1.18 38.47
C GLY A 101 23.59 0.59 37.12
N VAL A 102 22.68 -0.10 36.42
CA VAL A 102 22.98 -0.65 35.08
C VAL A 102 23.28 0.46 34.06
N ALA A 103 22.59 1.60 34.11
CA ALA A 103 22.89 2.72 33.22
C ALA A 103 24.30 3.29 33.45
N GLN A 104 24.77 3.33 34.69
CA GLN A 104 26.16 3.74 35.01
C GLN A 104 27.19 2.72 34.52
N GLU A 105 26.90 1.42 34.63
CA GLU A 105 27.74 0.36 34.06
C GLU A 105 27.82 0.45 32.53
N SER A 106 26.68 0.69 31.86
CA SER A 106 26.61 0.92 30.41
C SER A 106 27.48 2.10 30.00
N LEU A 107 27.42 3.20 30.75
CA LEU A 107 28.21 4.40 30.49
C LEU A 107 29.72 4.12 30.58
N ALA A 108 30.15 3.30 31.55
CA ALA A 108 31.55 2.89 31.68
C ALA A 108 32.05 2.05 30.49
N LEU A 109 31.14 1.37 29.77
CA LEU A 109 31.41 0.64 28.54
C LEU A 109 31.26 1.51 27.27
N GLY A 110 31.01 2.82 27.42
CA GLY A 110 30.79 3.74 26.30
C GLY A 110 29.38 3.73 25.73
N VAL A 111 28.42 3.06 26.39
CA VAL A 111 27.02 2.99 25.97
C VAL A 111 26.20 3.96 26.83
N ASP A 112 26.08 5.21 26.37
CA ASP A 112 25.30 6.22 27.08
C ASP A 112 23.79 6.04 26.87
N ILE A 113 23.10 5.60 27.94
CA ILE A 113 21.65 5.43 28.04
C ILE A 113 21.02 6.29 29.14
N THR A 114 21.77 7.30 29.64
CA THR A 114 21.36 8.12 30.79
C THR A 114 20.10 8.93 30.52
N ASP A 115 19.80 9.22 29.25
CA ASP A 115 18.59 9.89 28.82
C ASP A 115 17.30 9.11 29.13
N GLN A 116 17.39 7.77 29.22
CA GLN A 116 16.26 6.92 29.61
C GLN A 116 15.88 7.07 31.09
N LEU A 117 16.71 7.72 31.92
CA LEU A 117 16.42 7.95 33.34
C LEU A 117 15.41 9.08 33.58
N SER A 118 15.25 9.97 32.59
CA SER A 118 14.45 11.21 32.71
C SER A 118 12.95 11.02 32.96
N ASN A 119 12.39 9.83 32.67
CA ASN A 119 10.96 9.54 32.80
C ASN A 119 10.67 8.26 33.59
N ILE A 120 11.61 7.78 34.42
CA ILE A 120 11.46 6.54 35.21
C ILE A 120 10.15 6.50 36.00
N GLY A 121 9.75 7.62 36.62
CA GLY A 121 8.53 7.68 37.42
C GLY A 121 7.21 7.41 36.69
N LYS A 122 7.22 7.35 35.34
CA LYS A 122 6.06 7.02 34.50
C LYS A 122 6.04 5.57 34.02
N LEU A 123 7.11 4.81 34.26
CA LEU A 123 7.22 3.43 33.82
C LEU A 123 6.51 2.49 34.81
N SER A 124 6.14 1.31 34.35
CA SER A 124 5.76 0.22 35.25
C SER A 124 7.00 -0.47 35.83
N LYS A 125 6.81 -1.28 36.87
CA LYS A 125 7.89 -2.13 37.40
C LYS A 125 8.37 -3.13 36.34
N GLU A 126 7.44 -3.67 35.57
CA GLU A 126 7.70 -4.60 34.47
C GLU A 126 8.57 -3.96 33.38
N ASP A 127 8.30 -2.70 33.03
CA ASP A 127 9.10 -1.95 32.07
C ASP A 127 10.53 -1.71 32.58
N LEU A 128 10.70 -1.37 33.86
CA LEU A 128 12.01 -1.17 34.47
C LEU A 128 12.83 -2.45 34.47
N LEU A 129 12.22 -3.58 34.85
CA LEU A 129 12.88 -4.88 34.83
C LEU A 129 13.30 -5.26 33.41
N ALA A 130 12.42 -5.08 32.41
CA ALA A 130 12.73 -5.40 31.02
C ALA A 130 13.86 -4.52 30.46
N LYS A 131 13.85 -3.21 30.76
CA LYS A 131 14.92 -2.27 30.37
C LYS A 131 16.25 -2.63 31.03
N ARG A 132 16.23 -2.98 32.31
CA ARG A 132 17.39 -3.45 33.06
C ARG A 132 17.98 -4.72 32.43
N GLU A 133 17.17 -5.75 32.26
CA GLU A 133 17.60 -7.03 31.66
C GLU A 133 18.19 -6.83 30.26
N PHE A 134 17.54 -6.01 29.45
CA PHE A 134 18.02 -5.65 28.13
C PHE A 134 19.38 -4.95 28.20
N ALA A 135 19.51 -3.87 28.97
CA ALA A 135 20.77 -3.13 29.11
C ALA A 135 21.91 -4.01 29.66
N THR A 136 21.65 -4.81 30.69
CA THR A 136 22.63 -5.77 31.24
C THR A 136 23.08 -6.78 30.18
N SER A 137 22.15 -7.32 29.38
CA SER A 137 22.49 -8.27 28.31
C SER A 137 23.34 -7.63 27.20
N GLN A 138 23.10 -6.34 26.88
CA GLN A 138 23.93 -5.60 25.92
C GLN A 138 25.33 -5.36 26.47
N ASN A 139 25.45 -4.96 27.74
CA ASN A 139 26.74 -4.75 28.41
C ASN A 139 27.60 -6.02 28.39
N ALA A 140 26.99 -7.19 28.53
CA ALA A 140 27.69 -8.48 28.41
C ALA A 140 28.24 -8.72 26.99
N LEU A 141 27.48 -8.39 25.93
CA LEU A 141 27.97 -8.50 24.55
C LEU A 141 29.06 -7.47 24.22
N VAL A 142 28.96 -6.26 24.78
CA VAL A 142 29.98 -5.21 24.59
C VAL A 142 31.28 -5.58 25.28
N SER A 143 31.22 -6.03 26.54
CA SER A 143 32.40 -6.44 27.30
C SER A 143 33.14 -7.65 26.70
N THR A 144 32.45 -8.49 25.95
CA THR A 144 33.04 -9.64 25.24
C THR A 144 33.51 -9.30 23.81
N GLY A 145 33.31 -8.06 23.35
CA GLY A 145 33.69 -7.60 22.01
C GLY A 145 32.79 -8.11 20.88
N VAL A 146 31.67 -8.75 21.22
CA VAL A 146 30.68 -9.24 20.24
C VAL A 146 29.83 -8.11 19.67
N LEU A 147 29.54 -7.09 20.50
CA LEU A 147 28.77 -5.90 20.12
C LEU A 147 29.63 -4.65 20.32
N THR A 148 29.56 -3.69 19.41
CA THR A 148 30.23 -2.39 19.60
C THR A 148 29.40 -1.49 20.50
N ALA A 149 30.05 -0.54 21.19
CA ALA A 149 29.34 0.44 22.01
C ALA A 149 28.34 1.27 21.19
N ASP A 150 28.70 1.65 19.95
CA ASP A 150 27.82 2.37 19.03
C ASP A 150 26.57 1.55 18.67
N ALA A 151 26.74 0.26 18.33
CA ALA A 151 25.60 -0.60 18.00
C ALA A 151 24.71 -0.84 19.22
N ALA A 152 25.30 -1.00 20.42
CA ALA A 152 24.55 -1.10 21.67
C ALA A 152 23.75 0.18 21.96
N LYS A 153 24.32 1.36 21.65
CA LYS A 153 23.64 2.65 21.77
C LYS A 153 22.47 2.74 20.79
N THR A 154 22.66 2.39 19.51
CA THR A 154 21.57 2.35 18.52
C THR A 154 20.40 1.48 18.99
N ARG A 155 20.70 0.27 19.48
CA ARG A 155 19.66 -0.62 20.02
C ARG A 155 18.98 -0.03 21.25
N ALA A 156 19.72 0.63 22.14
CA ALA A 156 19.14 1.29 23.31
C ALA A 156 18.23 2.47 22.93
N ASP A 157 18.56 3.21 21.88
CA ASP A 157 17.70 4.26 21.34
C ASP A 157 16.41 3.67 20.76
N ASN A 158 16.50 2.58 19.99
CA ASN A 158 15.35 1.86 19.45
C ASN A 158 14.47 1.23 20.54
N ALA A 159 15.06 0.83 21.67
CA ALA A 159 14.36 0.24 22.81
C ALA A 159 13.38 1.19 23.53
N LYS A 160 13.42 2.49 23.24
CA LYS A 160 12.53 3.49 23.88
C LYS A 160 11.06 3.29 23.53
N SER A 161 10.75 2.79 22.34
CA SER A 161 9.38 2.58 21.83
C SER A 161 8.87 1.15 21.98
N LYS A 162 9.69 0.22 22.50
CA LYS A 162 9.37 -1.21 22.57
C LYS A 162 8.62 -1.57 23.84
N SER A 163 7.80 -2.63 23.75
CA SER A 163 7.13 -3.18 24.92
C SER A 163 8.10 -3.95 25.82
N ALA A 164 7.75 -4.14 27.10
CA ALA A 164 8.53 -4.98 28.01
C ALA A 164 8.72 -6.42 27.47
N ALA A 165 7.74 -6.96 26.75
CA ALA A 165 7.82 -8.29 26.16
C ALA A 165 8.89 -8.36 25.04
N ASP A 166 8.95 -7.34 24.19
CA ASP A 166 9.93 -7.27 23.09
C ASP A 166 11.36 -7.10 23.63
N LEU A 167 11.53 -6.22 24.64
CA LEU A 167 12.82 -6.03 25.31
C LEU A 167 13.33 -7.32 25.96
N ASN A 168 12.45 -8.09 26.59
CA ASN A 168 12.80 -9.37 27.19
C ASN A 168 13.20 -10.42 26.14
N LYS A 169 12.56 -10.43 24.97
CA LYS A 169 12.97 -11.31 23.85
C LYS A 169 14.36 -10.96 23.35
N GLU A 170 14.64 -9.68 23.14
CA GLU A 170 15.98 -9.22 22.71
C GLU A 170 17.04 -9.50 23.78
N ALA A 171 16.69 -9.31 25.06
CA ALA A 171 17.57 -9.66 26.16
C ALA A 171 17.90 -11.16 26.18
N GLN A 172 16.91 -12.03 25.92
CA GLN A 172 17.13 -13.46 25.83
C GLN A 172 18.01 -13.83 24.64
N ALA A 173 17.80 -13.23 23.47
CA ALA A 173 18.66 -13.45 22.30
C ALA A 173 20.12 -13.06 22.59
N ASN A 174 20.35 -11.94 23.28
CA ASN A 174 21.70 -11.52 23.69
C ASN A 174 22.34 -12.51 24.68
N LYS A 175 21.57 -13.02 25.64
CA LYS A 175 22.02 -14.04 26.60
C LYS A 175 22.37 -15.35 25.90
N ASP A 176 21.58 -15.78 24.92
CA ASP A 176 21.83 -16.99 24.14
C ASP A 176 23.12 -16.87 23.32
N ILE A 177 23.35 -15.74 22.66
CA ILE A 177 24.61 -15.46 21.96
C ILE A 177 25.78 -15.53 22.95
N THR A 178 25.67 -14.84 24.09
CA THR A 178 26.72 -14.80 25.13
C THR A 178 27.03 -16.22 25.64
N ALA A 179 26.01 -17.02 25.93
CA ALA A 179 26.16 -18.38 26.43
C ALA A 179 26.84 -19.31 25.42
N ARG A 180 26.47 -19.20 24.14
CA ARG A 180 27.05 -20.01 23.05
C ARG A 180 28.48 -19.64 22.70
N VAL A 181 28.85 -18.36 22.87
CA VAL A 181 30.26 -17.93 22.79
C VAL A 181 31.04 -18.51 23.97
N ALA A 182 30.51 -18.41 25.19
CA ALA A 182 31.17 -18.91 26.39
C ALA A 182 31.36 -20.44 26.37
N SER A 183 30.43 -21.18 25.77
CA SER A 183 30.54 -22.64 25.59
C SER A 183 31.46 -23.06 24.43
N GLY A 184 31.86 -22.12 23.57
CA GLY A 184 32.63 -22.39 22.35
C GLY A 184 31.81 -23.02 21.21
N GLU A 185 30.47 -23.01 21.32
CA GLU A 185 29.57 -23.53 20.28
C GLU A 185 29.60 -22.65 19.01
N ILE A 186 29.81 -21.34 19.16
CA ILE A 186 29.98 -20.41 18.06
C ILE A 186 31.28 -19.60 18.21
N THR A 187 31.87 -19.21 17.08
CA THR A 187 33.07 -18.36 17.08
C THR A 187 32.72 -16.90 17.41
N ALA A 188 33.70 -16.13 17.86
CA ALA A 188 33.51 -14.69 18.10
C ALA A 188 33.04 -13.94 16.84
N ASP A 189 33.56 -14.31 15.66
CA ASP A 189 33.14 -13.73 14.39
C ASP A 189 31.69 -14.06 14.04
N ALA A 190 31.25 -15.31 14.26
CA ALA A 190 29.85 -15.70 14.04
C ALA A 190 28.91 -14.98 15.03
N ALA A 191 29.33 -14.87 16.29
CA ALA A 191 28.57 -14.12 17.30
C ALA A 191 28.43 -12.64 16.92
N LYS A 192 29.50 -12.03 16.38
CA LYS A 192 29.47 -10.64 15.91
C LYS A 192 28.47 -10.46 14.78
N LYS A 193 28.46 -11.34 13.77
CA LYS A 193 27.47 -11.29 12.69
C LYS A 193 26.03 -11.44 13.19
N LYS A 194 25.80 -12.35 14.14
CA LYS A 194 24.48 -12.50 14.78
C LYS A 194 24.07 -11.25 15.53
N ALA A 195 25.00 -10.61 16.24
CA ALA A 195 24.75 -9.33 16.88
C ALA A 195 24.50 -8.22 15.84
N GLU A 196 25.21 -8.15 14.73
CA GLU A 196 24.94 -7.19 13.66
C GLU A 196 23.52 -7.36 13.09
N ASN A 197 23.07 -8.60 12.83
CA ASN A 197 21.71 -8.90 12.38
C ASN A 197 20.64 -8.47 13.40
N GLN A 198 20.86 -8.73 14.68
CA GLN A 198 19.98 -8.25 15.76
C GLN A 198 19.96 -6.72 15.86
N THR A 199 21.08 -6.04 15.60
CA THR A 199 21.13 -4.57 15.56
C THR A 199 20.30 -4.02 14.41
N ALA A 200 20.45 -4.58 13.20
CA ALA A 200 19.67 -4.18 12.04
C ALA A 200 18.17 -4.38 12.27
N ALA A 201 17.77 -5.54 12.79
CA ALA A 201 16.37 -5.84 13.07
C ALA A 201 15.77 -4.99 14.21
N SER A 202 16.62 -4.44 15.10
CA SER A 202 16.15 -3.67 16.25
C SER A 202 15.40 -2.38 15.89
N ALA A 203 15.47 -1.92 14.64
CA ALA A 203 14.84 -0.68 14.17
C ALA A 203 13.30 -0.70 14.25
N SER A 204 12.67 -1.87 14.17
CA SER A 204 11.21 -1.99 14.37
C SER A 204 10.78 -3.37 14.87
N PRO A 205 9.62 -3.48 15.56
CA PRO A 205 9.07 -4.78 15.96
C PRO A 205 8.81 -5.73 14.77
N GLU A 206 8.44 -5.20 13.60
CA GLU A 206 8.19 -5.97 12.38
C GLU A 206 9.47 -6.62 11.85
N LEU A 207 10.57 -5.86 11.79
CA LEU A 207 11.87 -6.39 11.39
C LEU A 207 12.38 -7.44 12.39
N GLN A 208 12.13 -7.25 13.68
CA GLN A 208 12.48 -8.23 14.71
C GLN A 208 11.68 -9.53 14.54
N ALA A 209 10.36 -9.44 14.33
CA ALA A 209 9.52 -10.61 14.07
C ALA A 209 9.92 -11.33 12.77
N LEU A 210 10.33 -10.59 11.75
CA LEU A 210 10.82 -11.16 10.50
C LEU A 210 12.17 -11.87 10.70
N LEU A 211 13.10 -11.30 11.47
CA LEU A 211 14.35 -11.97 11.83
C LEU A 211 14.08 -13.32 12.52
N ASP A 212 13.08 -13.39 13.39
CA ASP A 212 12.67 -14.65 14.04
C ASP A 212 12.17 -15.69 13.02
N GLU A 213 11.42 -15.28 12.00
CA GLU A 213 10.98 -16.17 10.91
C GLU A 213 12.14 -16.59 10.01
N LEU A 214 13.02 -15.66 9.63
CA LEU A 214 14.18 -15.94 8.79
C LEU A 214 15.16 -16.90 9.48
N ASN A 215 15.32 -16.81 10.80
CA ASN A 215 16.15 -17.75 11.58
C ASN A 215 15.68 -19.21 11.46
N LYS A 216 14.43 -19.45 11.06
CA LYS A 216 13.89 -20.81 10.82
C LYS A 216 14.27 -21.36 9.44
N LEU A 217 14.79 -20.53 8.53
CA LEU A 217 15.09 -20.89 7.15
C LEU A 217 16.52 -21.41 6.94
N ASN A 218 17.29 -21.66 8.00
CA ASN A 218 18.68 -22.15 7.94
C ASN A 218 19.61 -21.28 7.06
N LEU A 219 19.35 -19.97 6.98
CA LEU A 219 20.24 -19.02 6.31
C LEU A 219 21.58 -18.92 7.07
N SER A 220 22.67 -18.71 6.33
CA SER A 220 23.93 -18.27 6.94
C SER A 220 23.79 -16.85 7.50
N ASP A 221 24.65 -16.48 8.46
CA ASP A 221 24.59 -15.15 9.06
C ASP A 221 24.86 -14.03 8.00
N ASP A 222 25.60 -14.33 6.92
CA ASP A 222 25.87 -13.40 5.82
C ASP A 222 24.66 -13.24 4.88
N GLU A 223 23.97 -14.34 4.55
CA GLU A 223 22.72 -14.28 3.77
C GLU A 223 21.64 -13.51 4.52
N MET A 224 21.53 -13.74 5.83
CA MET A 224 20.63 -13.00 6.72
C MET A 224 20.94 -11.50 6.68
N ALA A 225 22.21 -11.11 6.78
CA ALA A 225 22.63 -9.72 6.73
C ALA A 225 22.25 -9.05 5.40
N SER A 226 22.40 -9.78 4.27
CA SER A 226 21.98 -9.29 2.96
C SER A 226 20.47 -9.07 2.91
N VAL A 227 19.68 -10.03 3.38
CA VAL A 227 18.21 -9.95 3.37
C VAL A 227 17.73 -8.77 4.23
N LEU A 228 18.24 -8.63 5.45
CA LEU A 228 17.86 -7.51 6.34
C LEU A 228 18.22 -6.15 5.73
N LYS A 229 19.39 -6.05 5.08
CA LYS A 229 19.80 -4.83 4.39
C LYS A 229 18.91 -4.50 3.20
N ASP A 230 18.56 -5.48 2.38
CA ASP A 230 17.67 -5.28 1.23
C ASP A 230 16.26 -4.85 1.68
N LEU A 231 15.81 -5.37 2.84
CA LEU A 231 14.54 -4.97 3.44
C LEU A 231 14.57 -3.55 4.02
N GLU A 232 15.67 -3.16 4.67
CA GLU A 232 15.86 -1.80 5.19
C GLU A 232 15.95 -0.78 4.05
N GLN A 233 16.66 -1.11 2.97
CA GLN A 233 16.73 -0.25 1.77
C GLN A 233 15.41 -0.21 1.00
N GLY A 234 14.54 -1.21 1.20
CA GLY A 234 13.36 -1.43 0.39
C GLY A 234 13.74 -1.87 -1.03
N PRO A 235 12.75 -2.23 -1.86
CA PRO A 235 13.01 -2.54 -3.25
C PRO A 235 13.62 -1.32 -3.97
N ASN A 236 14.81 -1.47 -4.54
CA ASN A 236 15.40 -0.52 -5.53
C ASN A 236 14.67 -0.56 -6.89
N ALA A 237 13.42 -0.99 -6.90
CA ALA A 237 12.53 -0.87 -8.03
C ALA A 237 11.70 0.39 -7.80
N ASN A 238 11.53 1.22 -8.83
CA ASN A 238 10.43 2.18 -8.81
C ASN A 238 9.17 1.42 -8.38
N PRO A 239 8.41 1.92 -7.39
CA PRO A 239 7.15 1.30 -7.03
C PRO A 239 6.35 1.13 -8.34
N PRO A 240 5.84 -0.07 -8.65
CA PRO A 240 4.73 -0.16 -9.59
C PRO A 240 3.62 0.67 -8.95
N GLY A 241 3.37 1.89 -9.43
CA GLY A 241 2.46 2.81 -8.75
C GLY A 241 2.98 4.22 -8.43
N SER A 242 4.12 4.68 -8.92
CA SER A 242 4.41 6.13 -8.88
C SER A 242 3.73 6.81 -10.07
N PRO A 243 2.83 7.79 -9.86
CA PRO A 243 2.16 8.45 -10.98
C PRO A 243 3.23 9.16 -11.82
N PRO A 244 3.04 9.29 -13.14
CA PRO A 244 3.99 9.99 -14.01
C PRO A 244 4.39 11.34 -13.41
N ASN A 245 5.67 11.72 -13.55
CA ASN A 245 6.22 12.98 -13.00
C ASN A 245 5.50 14.27 -13.48
N THR A 246 4.55 14.14 -14.40
CA THR A 246 3.70 15.19 -14.96
C THR A 246 2.40 15.39 -14.19
N ILE A 247 1.98 14.45 -13.33
CA ILE A 247 0.73 14.54 -12.57
C ILE A 247 1.01 15.00 -11.15
N THR A 248 0.28 16.03 -10.70
CA THR A 248 0.41 16.53 -9.33
C THR A 248 -0.09 15.46 -8.35
N GLN A 249 0.79 14.94 -7.51
CA GLN A 249 0.44 13.92 -6.51
C GLN A 249 -0.60 14.46 -5.51
N LEU A 250 -1.62 13.64 -5.23
CA LEU A 250 -2.61 13.92 -4.20
C LEU A 250 -1.98 13.89 -2.80
N SER A 251 -2.50 14.71 -1.88
CA SER A 251 -2.21 14.57 -0.45
C SER A 251 -2.78 13.26 0.10
N LEU A 252 -2.29 12.79 1.25
CA LEU A 252 -2.83 11.57 1.90
C LEU A 252 -4.34 11.66 2.17
N GLN A 253 -4.85 12.85 2.49
CA GLN A 253 -6.27 13.08 2.72
C GLN A 253 -7.08 12.97 1.43
N GLU A 254 -6.54 13.45 0.31
CA GLU A 254 -7.16 13.33 -1.01
C GLU A 254 -7.09 11.88 -1.51
N GLU A 255 -5.96 11.19 -1.30
CA GLU A 255 -5.81 9.77 -1.64
C GLU A 255 -6.79 8.88 -0.85
N SER A 256 -7.05 9.20 0.42
CA SER A 256 -8.06 8.53 1.22
C SER A 256 -9.48 8.66 0.63
N GLN A 257 -9.78 9.73 -0.10
CA GLN A 257 -11.08 9.89 -0.77
C GLN A 257 -11.17 9.04 -2.03
N MET A 258 -10.03 8.65 -2.61
CA MET A 258 -9.93 7.81 -3.80
C MET A 258 -10.05 6.30 -3.50
N LEU A 259 -10.21 5.90 -2.23
CA LEU A 259 -10.48 4.50 -1.85
C LEU A 259 -11.72 3.92 -2.54
N ILE A 260 -12.66 4.78 -2.97
CA ILE A 260 -13.82 4.40 -3.76
C ILE A 260 -13.42 3.66 -5.06
N LEU A 261 -12.25 3.93 -5.62
CA LEU A 261 -11.72 3.27 -6.82
C LEU A 261 -11.43 1.77 -6.59
N LEU A 262 -11.20 1.38 -5.33
CA LEU A 262 -10.95 -0.01 -4.95
C LEU A 262 -12.24 -0.79 -4.66
N GLU A 263 -13.38 -0.12 -4.61
CA GLU A 263 -14.67 -0.76 -4.37
C GLU A 263 -15.23 -1.42 -5.63
N ASP A 264 -16.13 -2.37 -5.45
CA ASP A 264 -16.88 -3.00 -6.54
C ASP A 264 -18.24 -2.29 -6.70
N ILE A 265 -18.79 -2.27 -7.92
CA ILE A 265 -20.13 -1.74 -8.17
C ILE A 265 -20.93 -2.65 -9.10
N THR A 266 -22.24 -2.71 -8.88
CA THR A 266 -23.21 -3.22 -9.84
C THR A 266 -24.12 -2.06 -10.26
N LEU A 267 -24.11 -1.72 -11.55
CA LEU A 267 -24.92 -0.62 -12.07
C LEU A 267 -26.39 -1.03 -12.17
N SER A 268 -27.30 -0.10 -11.87
CA SER A 268 -28.73 -0.33 -12.03
C SER A 268 -29.47 0.93 -12.43
N GLY A 269 -30.26 0.86 -13.51
CA GLY A 269 -31.11 1.97 -13.93
C GLY A 269 -30.30 3.23 -14.26
N LYS A 270 -30.60 4.34 -13.58
CA LYS A 270 -29.95 5.62 -13.83
C LYS A 270 -28.52 5.64 -13.29
N ILE A 271 -27.56 6.06 -14.11
CA ILE A 271 -26.17 6.28 -13.72
C ILE A 271 -26.00 7.77 -13.40
N ASP A 272 -25.92 8.07 -12.11
CA ASP A 272 -25.84 9.44 -11.59
C ASP A 272 -24.47 10.06 -11.92
N SER A 273 -24.47 11.33 -12.31
CA SER A 273 -23.26 12.11 -12.61
C SER A 273 -22.29 12.17 -11.42
N THR A 274 -22.79 12.03 -10.19
CA THR A 274 -21.97 11.96 -8.96
C THR A 274 -21.13 10.68 -8.83
N LEU A 275 -21.40 9.65 -9.63
CA LEU A 275 -20.56 8.45 -9.69
C LEU A 275 -19.28 8.67 -10.49
N PHE A 276 -19.24 9.74 -11.28
CA PHE A 276 -18.10 10.13 -12.08
C PHE A 276 -17.23 11.15 -11.34
N MET A 277 -15.93 11.08 -11.57
CA MET A 277 -14.94 12.07 -11.15
C MET A 277 -14.15 12.56 -12.36
N ALA A 278 -13.53 13.73 -12.26
CA ALA A 278 -12.69 14.23 -13.34
C ALA A 278 -11.51 13.27 -13.59
N ALA A 279 -11.18 13.04 -14.86
CA ALA A 279 -10.11 12.12 -15.25
C ALA A 279 -8.76 12.51 -14.61
N ASN A 280 -8.43 13.81 -14.60
CA ASN A 280 -7.22 14.32 -13.96
C ASN A 280 -7.12 14.00 -12.45
N GLN A 281 -8.25 13.97 -11.75
CA GLN A 281 -8.33 13.60 -10.34
C GLN A 281 -8.14 12.09 -10.16
N ALA A 282 -8.77 11.28 -11.04
CA ALA A 282 -8.58 9.83 -11.04
C ALA A 282 -7.11 9.46 -11.31
N SER A 283 -6.50 10.00 -12.36
CA SER A 283 -5.11 9.73 -12.75
C SER A 283 -4.07 10.21 -11.73
N ALA A 284 -4.41 11.17 -10.87
CA ALA A 284 -3.55 11.58 -9.77
C ALA A 284 -3.50 10.56 -8.61
N SER A 285 -4.47 9.65 -8.53
CA SER A 285 -4.53 8.61 -7.50
C SER A 285 -3.60 7.44 -7.80
N VAL A 286 -2.96 6.89 -6.77
CA VAL A 286 -2.17 5.65 -6.91
C VAL A 286 -3.03 4.42 -7.19
N PHE A 287 -4.33 4.46 -6.88
CA PHE A 287 -5.26 3.36 -7.12
C PHE A 287 -5.77 3.28 -8.55
N PHE A 288 -5.50 4.29 -9.38
CA PHE A 288 -5.98 4.37 -10.76
C PHE A 288 -4.89 4.11 -11.82
N GLN A 289 -3.63 4.04 -11.43
CA GLN A 289 -2.51 4.08 -12.37
C GLN A 289 -2.48 2.93 -13.37
N ASP A 290 -2.97 1.75 -12.99
CA ASP A 290 -3.07 0.62 -13.93
C ASP A 290 -4.11 0.92 -15.04
N LEU A 291 -5.21 1.58 -14.70
CA LEU A 291 -6.23 2.02 -15.66
C LEU A 291 -5.70 3.14 -16.56
N ASP A 292 -5.05 4.13 -15.97
CA ASP A 292 -4.41 5.23 -16.69
C ASP A 292 -3.36 4.70 -17.68
N SER A 293 -2.47 3.83 -17.21
CA SER A 293 -1.45 3.18 -18.04
C SER A 293 -2.05 2.32 -19.15
N THR A 294 -3.16 1.62 -18.87
CA THR A 294 -3.86 0.82 -19.89
C THR A 294 -4.48 1.74 -20.94
N TYR A 295 -5.14 2.81 -20.53
CA TYR A 295 -5.74 3.78 -21.45
C TYR A 295 -4.66 4.42 -22.34
N GLU A 296 -3.57 4.89 -21.76
CA GLU A 296 -2.43 5.46 -22.50
C GLU A 296 -1.82 4.45 -23.46
N ALA A 297 -1.63 3.19 -23.05
CA ALA A 297 -1.13 2.16 -23.93
C ALA A 297 -2.08 1.87 -25.10
N LEU A 298 -3.40 1.80 -24.85
CA LEU A 298 -4.41 1.60 -25.90
C LEU A 298 -4.49 2.80 -26.84
N SER A 299 -4.30 4.01 -26.34
CA SER A 299 -4.21 5.24 -27.13
C SER A 299 -2.91 5.33 -27.92
N ALA A 300 -1.80 4.86 -27.37
CA ALA A 300 -0.51 4.79 -28.05
C ALA A 300 -0.51 3.80 -29.21
N LEU A 301 -1.29 2.70 -29.12
CA LEU A 301 -1.51 1.80 -30.27
C LEU A 301 -2.10 2.55 -31.48
N ASP A 302 -2.89 3.58 -31.25
CA ASP A 302 -3.47 4.42 -32.31
C ASP A 302 -2.44 5.41 -32.88
N LYS A 303 -1.57 5.94 -32.00
CA LYS A 303 -0.55 6.96 -32.34
C LYS A 303 0.70 6.41 -33.04
N SER A 304 1.01 5.11 -32.95
CA SER A 304 2.23 4.54 -33.56
C SER A 304 2.30 4.65 -35.10
N ASN A 305 1.28 5.20 -35.77
CA ASN A 305 1.18 5.28 -37.23
C ASN A 305 1.03 6.70 -37.83
N PHE A 306 1.10 7.79 -37.06
CA PHE A 306 1.01 9.16 -37.62
C PHE A 306 2.36 9.87 -37.82
N GLU A 307 3.49 9.28 -37.41
CA GLU A 307 4.81 9.83 -37.73
C GLU A 307 5.35 9.33 -39.08
N GLN A 308 4.95 9.98 -40.17
CA GLN A 308 5.84 10.43 -41.26
C GLN A 308 5.04 11.03 -42.43
N GLN A 309 4.61 12.30 -42.26
CA GLN A 309 4.37 13.17 -43.40
C GLN A 309 5.24 14.43 -43.23
N PRO A 310 6.29 14.63 -44.05
CA PRO A 310 7.19 15.77 -43.88
C PRO A 310 6.46 17.05 -44.29
N GLY A 311 6.02 17.82 -43.30
CA GLY A 311 5.44 19.14 -43.52
C GLY A 311 4.36 19.59 -42.55
N SER A 312 3.86 18.75 -41.65
CA SER A 312 3.01 19.21 -40.55
C SER A 312 3.88 19.34 -39.30
N SER A 313 4.06 20.56 -38.80
CA SER A 313 4.67 20.80 -37.51
C SER A 313 3.94 20.00 -36.44
N SER A 314 4.68 19.08 -35.83
CA SER A 314 4.33 18.39 -34.59
C SER A 314 4.15 19.43 -33.49
N GLU A 315 2.95 20.01 -33.38
CA GLU A 315 2.46 20.43 -32.09
C GLU A 315 2.10 19.13 -31.35
N GLY A 316 2.74 18.92 -30.20
CA GLY A 316 2.51 17.75 -29.39
C GLY A 316 1.02 17.58 -29.18
N VAL A 317 0.51 16.40 -29.54
CA VAL A 317 -0.78 15.96 -29.03
C VAL A 317 -0.54 15.76 -27.54
N ASP A 318 -0.81 16.82 -26.77
CA ASP A 318 -1.19 16.72 -25.37
C ASP A 318 -2.09 15.50 -25.28
N SER A 319 -1.90 14.66 -24.27
CA SER A 319 -2.95 13.74 -23.86
C SER A 319 -4.21 14.59 -23.71
N ASP A 320 -5.08 14.56 -24.71
CA ASP A 320 -6.32 15.33 -24.79
C ASP A 320 -7.33 14.67 -23.84
N THR A 321 -6.91 14.40 -22.60
CA THR A 321 -7.82 14.49 -21.47
C THR A 321 -8.19 15.96 -21.44
N ASP A 322 -9.15 16.35 -22.28
CA ASP A 322 -9.86 17.60 -22.10
C ASP A 322 -10.19 17.66 -20.60
N ASP A 323 -10.01 18.82 -19.96
CA ASP A 323 -10.26 19.00 -18.51
C ASP A 323 -11.70 18.61 -18.07
N ASN A 324 -12.54 18.20 -19.02
CA ASN A 324 -13.93 17.81 -18.87
C ASN A 324 -14.18 16.29 -18.92
N ASP A 325 -13.18 15.44 -19.17
CA ASP A 325 -13.37 13.98 -19.19
C ASP A 325 -13.76 13.46 -17.81
N MET A 326 -14.79 12.62 -17.78
CA MET A 326 -15.37 12.14 -16.53
C MET A 326 -15.34 10.61 -16.47
N VAL A 327 -14.78 10.10 -15.38
CA VAL A 327 -14.52 8.68 -15.16
C VAL A 327 -15.34 8.14 -14.00
N LEU A 328 -16.15 7.11 -14.26
CA LEU A 328 -16.67 6.19 -13.26
C LEU A 328 -15.70 5.01 -13.15
N ALA A 329 -14.88 5.03 -12.11
CA ALA A 329 -13.85 4.02 -11.90
C ALA A 329 -14.07 3.20 -10.64
N ARG A 330 -13.94 1.87 -10.76
CA ARG A 330 -14.10 0.90 -9.67
C ARG A 330 -13.18 -0.29 -9.88
N ARG A 331 -13.03 -1.16 -8.88
CA ARG A 331 -12.23 -2.37 -9.02
C ARG A 331 -12.90 -3.39 -9.94
N ASN A 332 -14.15 -3.73 -9.64
CA ASN A 332 -14.98 -4.54 -10.53
C ASN A 332 -16.30 -3.80 -10.82
N ILE A 333 -16.71 -3.81 -12.08
CA ILE A 333 -17.98 -3.23 -12.54
C ILE A 333 -18.83 -4.34 -13.15
N SER A 334 -20.06 -4.47 -12.67
CA SER A 334 -21.06 -5.37 -13.26
C SER A 334 -22.24 -4.57 -13.81
N VAL A 335 -22.63 -4.85 -15.05
CA VAL A 335 -23.76 -4.24 -15.74
C VAL A 335 -24.75 -5.34 -16.12
N PRO A 336 -25.77 -5.59 -15.29
CA PRO A 336 -26.85 -6.51 -15.61
C PRO A 336 -27.64 -6.14 -16.86
N ASN A 337 -28.52 -7.05 -17.28
CA ASN A 337 -29.46 -6.77 -18.36
C ASN A 337 -30.37 -5.60 -17.99
N GLY A 338 -30.41 -4.55 -18.82
CA GLY A 338 -31.21 -3.37 -18.55
C GLY A 338 -30.94 -2.20 -19.48
N SER A 339 -31.68 -1.12 -19.22
CA SER A 339 -31.51 0.19 -19.85
C SER A 339 -30.99 1.17 -18.81
N TYR A 340 -29.98 1.95 -19.18
CA TYR A 340 -29.21 2.81 -18.31
C TYR A 340 -29.23 4.24 -18.82
N GLU A 341 -29.82 5.15 -18.06
CA GLU A 341 -29.84 6.57 -18.38
C GLU A 341 -28.55 7.22 -17.87
N LEU A 342 -27.73 7.78 -18.76
CA LEU A 342 -26.56 8.58 -18.41
C LEU A 342 -27.02 10.01 -18.09
N GLU A 343 -26.55 10.57 -16.99
CA GLU A 343 -26.76 12.00 -16.72
C GLU A 343 -25.78 12.88 -17.48
N ILE A 344 -26.21 14.11 -17.78
CA ILE A 344 -25.37 15.13 -18.42
C ILE A 344 -24.12 15.36 -17.54
N LEU A 345 -22.94 15.10 -18.10
CA LEU A 345 -21.68 15.38 -17.45
C LEU A 345 -21.40 16.90 -17.38
N PRO A 346 -20.73 17.37 -16.33
CA PRO A 346 -20.15 18.72 -16.31
C PRO A 346 -19.17 18.88 -17.49
N GLY A 347 -19.22 20.00 -18.20
CA GLY A 347 -18.22 20.33 -19.23
C GLY A 347 -18.40 19.70 -20.62
N ASN A 348 -19.42 18.86 -20.82
CA ASN A 348 -19.68 18.10 -22.08
C ASN A 348 -18.57 17.09 -22.47
N GLY A 349 -17.81 16.56 -21.51
CA GLY A 349 -16.79 15.54 -21.80
C GLY A 349 -17.35 14.14 -22.09
N ASP A 350 -16.45 13.23 -22.40
CA ASP A 350 -16.78 11.84 -22.73
C ASP A 350 -17.04 10.99 -21.47
N TYR A 351 -17.87 9.96 -21.62
CA TYR A 351 -18.17 9.02 -20.53
C TYR A 351 -17.14 7.90 -20.49
N PHE A 352 -16.34 7.86 -19.43
CA PHE A 352 -15.44 6.74 -19.17
C PHE A 352 -15.99 5.87 -18.05
N ILE A 353 -16.25 4.59 -18.32
CA ILE A 353 -16.61 3.62 -17.29
C ILE A 353 -15.49 2.56 -17.26
N ALA A 354 -14.71 2.57 -16.19
CA ALA A 354 -13.41 1.92 -16.14
C ALA A 354 -13.28 0.97 -14.93
N ALA A 355 -12.91 -0.28 -15.17
CA ALA A 355 -12.71 -1.28 -14.12
C ALA A 355 -11.23 -1.67 -13.97
N SER A 356 -10.61 -1.47 -12.81
CA SER A 356 -9.18 -1.79 -12.63
C SER A 356 -8.89 -3.28 -12.66
N ASN A 357 -9.90 -4.13 -12.50
CA ASN A 357 -9.76 -5.58 -12.61
C ASN A 357 -10.74 -6.23 -13.60
N LYS A 358 -12.05 -6.08 -13.39
CA LYS A 358 -13.01 -6.78 -14.26
C LYS A 358 -14.24 -5.93 -14.58
N PHE A 359 -14.52 -5.77 -15.87
CA PHE A 359 -15.77 -5.20 -16.37
C PHE A 359 -16.65 -6.33 -16.90
N THR A 360 -17.86 -6.51 -16.37
CA THR A 360 -18.78 -7.57 -16.81
C THR A 360 -20.09 -6.98 -17.32
N LEU A 361 -20.55 -7.38 -18.51
CA LEU A 361 -21.89 -7.07 -19.03
C LEU A 361 -22.71 -8.36 -19.19
N LEU A 362 -24.02 -8.28 -18.95
CA LEU A 362 -24.93 -9.43 -19.00
C LEU A 362 -26.22 -9.10 -19.76
N GLY A 363 -26.67 -10.03 -20.60
CA GLY A 363 -27.90 -9.92 -21.39
C GLY A 363 -27.89 -8.75 -22.37
N ASN A 364 -29.02 -8.05 -22.47
CA ASN A 364 -29.16 -6.88 -23.33
C ASN A 364 -28.92 -5.61 -22.48
N VAL A 365 -27.89 -4.85 -22.84
CA VAL A 365 -27.51 -3.61 -22.18
C VAL A 365 -27.73 -2.45 -23.13
N VAL A 366 -28.45 -1.43 -22.67
CA VAL A 366 -28.68 -0.19 -23.43
C VAL A 366 -28.21 0.99 -22.59
N PHE A 367 -27.27 1.78 -23.10
CA PHE A 367 -26.83 3.04 -22.53
C PHE A 367 -27.49 4.20 -23.31
N ASN A 368 -28.37 4.94 -22.64
CA ASN A 368 -29.06 6.09 -23.17
C ASN A 368 -28.28 7.35 -22.81
N SER A 369 -27.68 7.98 -23.82
CA SER A 369 -27.01 9.26 -23.67
C SER A 369 -28.02 10.41 -23.74
N PRO A 370 -27.85 11.47 -22.92
CA PRO A 370 -28.65 12.69 -23.03
C PRO A 370 -28.25 13.54 -24.25
N SER A 371 -27.12 13.24 -24.90
CA SER A 371 -26.62 13.88 -26.11
C SER A 371 -26.35 12.85 -27.20
N SER A 372 -26.81 13.12 -28.42
CA SER A 372 -26.51 12.25 -29.57
C SER A 372 -25.04 12.26 -29.96
N ASP A 373 -24.27 13.26 -29.52
CA ASP A 373 -22.89 13.48 -29.93
C ASP A 373 -21.87 12.97 -28.90
N ALA A 374 -22.35 12.39 -27.79
CA ALA A 374 -21.48 11.89 -26.73
C ALA A 374 -20.76 10.59 -27.13
N SER A 375 -19.59 10.36 -26.54
CA SER A 375 -18.87 9.09 -26.60
C SER A 375 -18.95 8.34 -25.27
N LEU A 376 -19.01 7.01 -25.33
CA LEU A 376 -18.93 6.13 -24.17
C LEU A 376 -17.78 5.14 -24.36
N ILE A 377 -16.82 5.18 -23.44
CA ILE A 377 -15.68 4.27 -23.42
C ILE A 377 -15.82 3.35 -22.21
N LEU A 378 -15.90 2.06 -22.49
CA LEU A 378 -15.89 0.98 -21.50
C LEU A 378 -14.48 0.38 -21.45
N LEU A 379 -13.83 0.41 -20.29
CA LEU A 379 -12.43 0.01 -20.17
C LEU A 379 -12.22 -0.98 -19.02
N SER A 380 -11.29 -1.92 -19.19
CA SER A 380 -10.68 -2.61 -18.06
C SER A 380 -9.17 -2.74 -18.17
N ALA A 381 -8.47 -2.50 -17.05
CA ALA A 381 -7.02 -2.71 -16.92
C ALA A 381 -6.61 -4.18 -16.84
N ASN A 382 -7.58 -5.10 -16.83
CA ASN A 382 -7.28 -6.54 -16.88
C ASN A 382 -8.25 -7.25 -17.84
N SER A 383 -9.55 -7.35 -17.54
CA SER A 383 -10.47 -8.10 -18.42
C SER A 383 -11.87 -7.50 -18.58
N VAL A 384 -12.39 -7.58 -19.81
CA VAL A 384 -13.80 -7.34 -20.14
C VAL A 384 -14.48 -8.68 -20.42
N ASP A 385 -15.52 -9.01 -19.65
CA ASP A 385 -16.28 -10.25 -19.74
C ASP A 385 -17.66 -10.01 -20.36
N LEU A 386 -17.81 -10.50 -21.60
CA LEU A 386 -19.03 -10.43 -22.39
C LEU A 386 -19.68 -11.81 -22.59
N SER A 387 -19.22 -12.84 -21.89
CA SER A 387 -19.68 -14.23 -22.10
C SER A 387 -21.18 -14.43 -21.83
N GLY A 388 -21.77 -13.60 -20.98
CA GLY A 388 -23.21 -13.56 -20.72
C GLY A 388 -23.96 -12.46 -21.47
N THR A 389 -23.30 -11.68 -22.32
CA THR A 389 -23.90 -10.55 -23.07
C THR A 389 -24.57 -11.03 -24.35
N SER A 390 -25.69 -10.42 -24.71
CA SER A 390 -26.40 -10.64 -25.98
C SER A 390 -26.34 -9.41 -26.88
N SER A 391 -26.48 -8.21 -26.30
CA SER A 391 -26.31 -6.96 -27.05
C SER A 391 -25.84 -5.82 -26.18
N ILE A 392 -25.06 -4.91 -26.76
CA ILE A 392 -24.70 -3.61 -26.18
C ILE A 392 -25.14 -2.54 -27.17
N THR A 393 -26.02 -1.64 -26.73
CA THR A 393 -26.46 -0.49 -27.53
C THR A 393 -26.11 0.79 -26.79
N PHE A 394 -25.48 1.73 -27.49
CA PHE A 394 -25.30 3.10 -27.03
C PHE A 394 -26.06 4.04 -27.98
N THR A 395 -26.79 5.02 -27.42
CA THR A 395 -27.57 5.98 -28.22
C THR A 395 -26.81 7.27 -28.54
N GLY A 396 -25.54 7.36 -28.16
CA GLY A 396 -24.64 8.44 -28.55
C GLY A 396 -23.84 8.11 -29.83
N GLU A 397 -22.86 8.95 -30.13
CA GLU A 397 -22.07 8.89 -31.36
C GLU A 397 -21.16 7.67 -31.37
N GLU A 398 -20.32 7.51 -30.35
CA GLU A 398 -19.28 6.48 -30.31
C GLU A 398 -19.41 5.56 -29.09
N LEU A 399 -19.32 4.25 -29.33
CA LEU A 399 -19.12 3.25 -28.29
C LEU A 399 -17.72 2.61 -28.44
N GLY A 400 -16.86 2.89 -27.46
CA GLY A 400 -15.54 2.30 -27.30
C GLY A 400 -15.53 1.16 -26.27
N ILE A 401 -14.82 0.08 -26.56
CA ILE A 401 -14.52 -0.98 -25.59
C ILE A 401 -13.02 -1.30 -25.64
N GLY A 402 -12.34 -1.12 -24.51
CA GLY A 402 -10.92 -1.35 -24.33
C GLY A 402 -10.63 -2.44 -23.28
N SER A 403 -9.64 -3.28 -23.55
CA SER A 403 -9.15 -4.28 -22.61
C SER A 403 -7.63 -4.33 -22.62
N PHE A 404 -7.01 -4.48 -21.45
CA PHE A 404 -5.58 -4.78 -21.36
C PHE A 404 -5.28 -6.15 -22.00
N ASP A 405 -6.03 -7.18 -21.61
CA ASP A 405 -5.89 -8.53 -22.17
C ASP A 405 -6.81 -8.72 -23.41
N THR A 406 -6.95 -9.97 -23.85
CA THR A 406 -7.82 -10.39 -24.96
C THR A 406 -9.27 -9.94 -24.77
N LEU A 407 -9.81 -9.27 -25.79
CA LEU A 407 -11.22 -8.91 -25.87
C LEU A 407 -12.00 -9.97 -26.68
N ASN A 408 -12.83 -10.76 -25.98
CA ASN A 408 -13.65 -11.81 -26.58
C ASN A 408 -15.11 -11.34 -26.74
N ILE A 409 -15.60 -11.33 -27.99
CA ILE A 409 -16.96 -10.94 -28.34
C ILE A 409 -17.59 -12.09 -29.12
N GLU A 410 -18.41 -12.88 -28.44
CA GLU A 410 -19.04 -14.07 -29.00
C GLU A 410 -20.56 -13.98 -28.90
N ASN A 411 -21.26 -14.08 -30.04
CA ASN A 411 -22.73 -14.00 -30.10
C ASN A 411 -23.31 -12.66 -29.59
N VAL A 412 -22.55 -11.57 -29.71
CA VAL A 412 -22.94 -10.24 -29.24
C VAL A 412 -23.25 -9.30 -30.41
N SER A 413 -24.33 -8.54 -30.28
CA SER A 413 -24.64 -7.41 -31.17
C SER A 413 -24.22 -6.08 -30.54
N LEU A 414 -23.35 -5.34 -31.21
CA LEU A 414 -22.87 -4.02 -30.80
C LEU A 414 -23.50 -2.94 -31.68
N LYS A 415 -24.01 -1.88 -31.06
CA LYS A 415 -24.62 -0.74 -31.76
C LYS A 415 -24.25 0.60 -31.14
N ALA A 416 -23.89 1.55 -31.99
CA ALA A 416 -23.79 2.99 -31.70
C ALA A 416 -24.42 3.78 -32.86
N GLU A 417 -24.55 5.11 -32.74
CA GLU A 417 -25.10 5.90 -33.84
C GLU A 417 -24.07 6.15 -34.94
N GLY A 418 -22.82 6.48 -34.59
CA GLY A 418 -21.78 6.87 -35.55
C GLY A 418 -20.54 5.99 -35.61
N ALA A 419 -20.04 5.49 -34.48
CA ALA A 419 -18.81 4.72 -34.45
C ALA A 419 -18.78 3.60 -33.39
N LEU A 420 -18.12 2.49 -33.73
CA LEU A 420 -17.76 1.42 -32.81
C LEU A 420 -16.23 1.26 -32.80
N SER A 421 -15.62 1.34 -31.63
CA SER A 421 -14.18 1.22 -31.44
C SER A 421 -13.87 0.08 -30.47
N LEU A 422 -13.12 -0.92 -30.90
CA LEU A 422 -12.69 -2.05 -30.07
C LEU A 422 -11.17 -2.09 -30.02
N ARG A 423 -10.62 -2.07 -28.81
CA ARG A 423 -9.17 -2.04 -28.60
C ARG A 423 -8.70 -3.12 -27.60
N SER A 424 -7.55 -3.74 -27.87
CA SER A 424 -6.89 -4.68 -26.96
C SER A 424 -5.37 -4.55 -27.02
N LEU A 425 -4.66 -4.62 -25.88
CA LEU A 425 -3.19 -4.71 -25.88
C LEU A 425 -2.67 -6.12 -26.19
N ASP A 426 -3.56 -7.08 -26.44
CA ASP A 426 -3.20 -8.42 -26.92
C ASP A 426 -3.99 -8.77 -28.17
N THR A 427 -5.20 -9.33 -28.01
CA THR A 427 -5.96 -9.95 -29.10
C THR A 427 -7.43 -9.53 -29.07
N ILE A 428 -8.03 -9.36 -30.23
CA ILE A 428 -9.49 -9.27 -30.39
C ILE A 428 -10.00 -10.55 -31.05
N VAL A 429 -10.99 -11.19 -30.42
CA VAL A 429 -11.70 -12.35 -30.97
C VAL A 429 -13.16 -11.99 -31.16
N LEU A 430 -13.61 -12.02 -32.42
CA LEU A 430 -15.00 -11.81 -32.82
C LEU A 430 -15.56 -13.11 -33.40
N ASN A 431 -16.60 -13.65 -32.79
CA ASN A 431 -17.24 -14.88 -33.26
C ASN A 431 -18.76 -14.71 -33.27
N ASN A 432 -19.37 -14.77 -34.46
CA ASN A 432 -20.81 -14.56 -34.63
C ASN A 432 -21.27 -13.22 -34.02
N ALA A 433 -20.52 -12.14 -34.27
CA ALA A 433 -20.80 -10.81 -33.77
C ALA A 433 -21.52 -9.95 -34.81
N LYS A 434 -22.31 -8.97 -34.36
CA LYS A 434 -22.95 -7.98 -35.23
C LYS A 434 -22.50 -6.58 -34.85
N MET A 435 -22.19 -5.75 -35.83
CA MET A 435 -21.71 -4.38 -35.64
C MET A 435 -22.58 -3.42 -36.45
N GLU A 436 -23.26 -2.52 -35.76
CA GLU A 436 -24.27 -1.64 -36.34
C GLU A 436 -24.00 -0.18 -36.01
N THR A 437 -23.99 0.65 -37.05
CA THR A 437 -24.16 2.11 -36.94
C THR A 437 -25.53 2.51 -37.49
N SER A 438 -25.98 3.74 -37.21
CA SER A 438 -27.32 4.21 -37.57
C SER A 438 -27.38 5.05 -38.85
N GLY A 439 -26.24 5.38 -39.45
CA GLY A 439 -26.16 6.33 -40.58
C GLY A 439 -25.68 7.73 -40.19
N LYS A 440 -25.39 7.94 -38.90
CA LYS A 440 -24.93 9.22 -38.35
C LYS A 440 -23.39 9.27 -38.38
N GLY A 441 -22.82 10.47 -38.51
CA GLY A 441 -21.38 10.66 -38.48
C GLY A 441 -20.62 9.89 -39.57
N ALA A 442 -19.50 9.27 -39.18
CA ALA A 442 -18.61 8.55 -40.08
C ALA A 442 -19.08 7.13 -40.42
N ASP A 443 -20.03 6.56 -39.68
CA ASP A 443 -20.44 5.15 -39.77
C ASP A 443 -19.22 4.21 -39.76
N PHE A 444 -18.41 4.34 -38.71
CA PHE A 444 -17.06 3.81 -38.65
C PHE A 444 -16.92 2.64 -37.66
N ILE A 445 -16.29 1.56 -38.11
CA ILE A 445 -15.84 0.47 -37.25
C ILE A 445 -14.32 0.49 -37.17
N HIS A 446 -13.78 0.61 -35.97
CA HIS A 446 -12.35 0.57 -35.70
C HIS A 446 -12.00 -0.59 -34.78
N LEU A 447 -11.17 -1.51 -35.26
CA LEU A 447 -10.64 -2.62 -34.47
C LEU A 447 -9.12 -2.51 -34.38
N LEU A 448 -8.58 -2.47 -33.16
CA LEU A 448 -7.15 -2.31 -32.92
C LEU A 448 -6.68 -3.31 -31.87
N ALA A 449 -5.78 -4.21 -32.24
CA ALA A 449 -5.17 -5.15 -31.30
C ALA A 449 -3.65 -5.13 -31.47
N ALA A 450 -2.87 -5.29 -30.40
CA ALA A 450 -1.42 -5.34 -30.55
C ALA A 450 -0.97 -6.57 -31.36
N ASN A 451 -1.46 -7.76 -31.00
CA ASN A 451 -0.98 -9.03 -31.56
C ASN A 451 -1.88 -9.56 -32.68
N GLN A 452 -3.18 -9.76 -32.40
CA GLN A 452 -4.04 -10.45 -33.37
C GLN A 452 -5.49 -9.98 -33.36
N ILE A 453 -6.08 -9.88 -34.55
CA ILE A 453 -7.53 -9.85 -34.72
C ILE A 453 -7.96 -11.16 -35.38
N THR A 454 -8.90 -11.87 -34.75
CA THR A 454 -9.54 -13.05 -35.32
C THR A 454 -11.03 -12.78 -35.41
N ALA A 455 -11.58 -12.78 -36.63
CA ALA A 455 -12.99 -12.51 -36.85
C ALA A 455 -13.63 -13.60 -37.71
N ASP A 456 -14.61 -14.29 -37.14
CA ASP A 456 -15.43 -15.29 -37.83
C ASP A 456 -16.91 -14.88 -37.75
N SER A 457 -17.56 -14.84 -38.90
CA SER A 457 -19.01 -14.63 -39.00
C SER A 457 -19.45 -13.27 -38.42
N VAL A 458 -18.65 -12.23 -38.63
CA VAL A 458 -18.98 -10.84 -38.26
C VAL A 458 -19.90 -10.23 -39.31
N GLN A 459 -21.02 -9.67 -38.84
CA GLN A 459 -22.04 -9.02 -39.67
C GLN A 459 -22.02 -7.51 -39.47
N PHE A 460 -21.79 -6.76 -40.54
CA PHE A 460 -21.87 -5.30 -40.55
C PHE A 460 -23.23 -4.84 -41.06
N SER A 461 -23.81 -3.79 -40.46
CA SER A 461 -25.02 -3.16 -41.00
C SER A 461 -24.73 -2.50 -42.35
N ALA A 462 -25.77 -2.29 -43.16
CA ALA A 462 -25.65 -1.61 -44.45
C ALA A 462 -25.26 -0.12 -44.33
N MET A 463 -25.35 0.45 -43.12
CA MET A 463 -25.01 1.84 -42.86
C MET A 463 -23.50 2.03 -42.69
N VAL A 464 -22.75 0.98 -42.32
CA VAL A 464 -21.30 1.05 -42.11
C VAL A 464 -20.58 1.48 -43.39
N LYS A 465 -19.88 2.61 -43.34
CA LYS A 465 -19.15 3.21 -44.48
C LYS A 465 -17.65 3.00 -44.41
N GLN A 466 -17.10 2.84 -43.21
CA GLN A 466 -15.67 2.67 -43.02
C GLN A 466 -15.38 1.54 -42.02
N ILE A 467 -14.41 0.71 -42.34
CA ILE A 467 -13.93 -0.37 -41.49
C ILE A 467 -12.41 -0.32 -41.49
N THR A 468 -11.81 -0.13 -40.32
CA THR A 468 -10.36 -0.24 -40.13
C THR A 468 -10.10 -1.35 -39.14
N MET A 469 -9.21 -2.28 -39.52
CA MET A 469 -8.70 -3.30 -38.62
C MET A 469 -7.18 -3.25 -38.61
N GLU A 470 -6.60 -3.27 -37.43
CA GLU A 470 -5.16 -3.17 -37.26
C GLU A 470 -4.66 -4.12 -36.16
N ALA A 471 -3.73 -5.01 -36.52
CA ALA A 471 -3.01 -5.89 -35.59
C ALA A 471 -1.83 -6.56 -36.28
N MET A 472 -0.83 -7.07 -35.54
CA MET A 472 0.29 -7.79 -36.19
C MET A 472 -0.20 -8.86 -37.16
N THR A 473 -1.21 -9.65 -36.77
CA THR A 473 -1.89 -10.62 -37.64
C THR A 473 -3.40 -10.38 -37.67
N ILE A 474 -4.02 -10.44 -38.86
CA ILE A 474 -5.48 -10.36 -39.00
C ILE A 474 -5.96 -11.65 -39.69
N ASN A 475 -6.91 -12.36 -39.08
CA ASN A 475 -7.51 -13.58 -39.60
C ASN A 475 -9.03 -13.40 -39.76
N LEU A 476 -9.52 -13.47 -41.00
CA LEU A 476 -10.93 -13.21 -41.33
C LEU A 476 -11.59 -14.43 -41.98
N SER A 477 -12.79 -14.77 -41.50
CA SER A 477 -13.63 -15.87 -42.02
C SER A 477 -15.10 -15.48 -42.07
N ASN A 478 -15.79 -15.88 -43.13
CA ASN A 478 -17.25 -15.78 -43.27
C ASN A 478 -17.80 -14.35 -43.08
N ILE A 479 -17.07 -13.35 -43.57
CA ILE A 479 -17.44 -11.93 -43.45
C ILE A 479 -17.84 -11.39 -44.82
N ASN A 480 -18.94 -10.63 -44.85
CA ASN A 480 -19.34 -9.80 -45.98
C ASN A 480 -19.16 -8.33 -45.63
N PHE A 481 -18.16 -7.69 -46.23
CA PHE A 481 -18.02 -6.24 -46.13
C PHE A 481 -19.16 -5.54 -46.90
N PRO A 482 -19.80 -4.50 -46.32
CA PRO A 482 -20.90 -3.80 -46.99
C PRO A 482 -20.50 -3.19 -48.33
N SER A 483 -21.41 -3.20 -49.29
CA SER A 483 -21.18 -2.56 -50.59
C SER A 483 -20.96 -1.06 -50.43
N GLY A 484 -19.91 -0.53 -51.03
CA GLY A 484 -19.58 0.91 -50.96
C GLY A 484 -18.78 1.31 -49.71
N SER A 485 -18.54 0.39 -48.78
CA SER A 485 -17.66 0.65 -47.63
C SER A 485 -16.19 0.73 -48.05
N ASN A 486 -15.42 1.56 -47.37
CA ASN A 486 -13.96 1.58 -47.42
C ASN A 486 -13.42 0.66 -46.32
N VAL A 487 -12.56 -0.29 -46.69
CA VAL A 487 -12.01 -1.28 -45.77
C VAL A 487 -10.49 -1.15 -45.76
N ASN A 488 -9.91 -0.84 -44.62
CA ASN A 488 -8.46 -0.77 -44.41
C ASN A 488 -8.04 -1.87 -43.44
N LEU A 489 -7.17 -2.78 -43.88
CA LEU A 489 -6.68 -3.89 -43.06
C LEU A 489 -5.16 -3.77 -42.97
N ASN A 490 -4.67 -3.40 -41.79
CA ASN A 490 -3.26 -3.15 -41.54
C ASN A 490 -2.65 -4.28 -40.71
N SER A 491 -1.58 -4.88 -41.22
CA SER A 491 -0.85 -5.96 -40.51
C SER A 491 0.64 -5.73 -40.50
N LEU A 492 1.43 -6.50 -39.76
CA LEU A 492 2.86 -6.24 -39.64
C LEU A 492 3.60 -6.21 -41.01
N TYR A 493 3.25 -7.11 -41.92
CA TYR A 493 3.89 -7.25 -43.24
C TYR A 493 3.01 -6.79 -44.40
N GLY A 494 1.79 -6.32 -44.11
CA GLY A 494 0.79 -5.95 -45.10
C GLY A 494 0.52 -6.99 -46.18
N GLY A 495 0.15 -6.49 -47.36
CA GLY A 495 -0.28 -7.32 -48.48
C GLY A 495 0.84 -8.17 -49.08
N VAL A 496 0.50 -9.41 -49.44
CA VAL A 496 1.29 -10.22 -50.37
C VAL A 496 1.39 -9.47 -51.69
N ASP A 497 2.61 -9.33 -52.22
CA ASP A 497 2.95 -8.49 -53.38
C ASP A 497 2.51 -7.02 -53.21
N GLY A 498 2.37 -6.54 -51.97
CA GLY A 498 1.94 -5.17 -51.65
C GLY A 498 0.47 -4.87 -51.91
N LYS A 499 -0.36 -5.89 -52.20
CA LYS A 499 -1.77 -5.69 -52.58
C LYS A 499 -2.75 -6.67 -51.96
N TYR A 500 -2.40 -7.96 -51.96
CA TYR A 500 -3.38 -9.02 -51.68
C TYR A 500 -3.29 -9.50 -50.24
N PRO A 501 -4.40 -9.91 -49.61
CA PRO A 501 -4.31 -10.72 -48.41
C PRO A 501 -3.70 -12.09 -48.77
N ASN A 502 -3.26 -12.84 -47.76
CA ASN A 502 -3.01 -14.26 -47.93
C ASN A 502 -4.35 -15.00 -48.04
N PHE A 503 -4.56 -15.74 -49.14
CA PHE A 503 -5.81 -16.45 -49.40
C PHE A 503 -5.72 -17.92 -48.98
N GLY A 504 -6.78 -18.43 -48.35
CA GLY A 504 -6.96 -19.85 -48.03
C GLY A 504 -6.75 -20.18 -46.56
N SER A 505 -6.86 -21.46 -46.22
CA SER A 505 -7.03 -21.91 -44.83
C SER A 505 -5.77 -21.87 -43.95
N VAL A 506 -4.62 -21.46 -44.49
CA VAL A 506 -3.35 -21.44 -43.75
C VAL A 506 -3.05 -20.00 -43.35
N THR A 507 -3.06 -19.72 -42.05
CA THR A 507 -2.61 -18.43 -41.51
C THR A 507 -1.13 -18.21 -41.81
N GLN A 508 -0.83 -17.05 -42.38
CA GLN A 508 0.50 -16.47 -42.38
C GLN A 508 0.56 -15.41 -41.28
N TYR A 509 1.34 -15.70 -40.24
CA TYR A 509 1.58 -14.75 -39.15
C TYR A 509 2.21 -13.47 -39.68
N GLY A 510 1.79 -12.33 -39.12
CA GLY A 510 2.23 -11.01 -39.55
C GLY A 510 1.44 -10.43 -40.73
N ARG A 511 0.42 -11.14 -41.25
CA ARG A 511 -0.34 -10.72 -42.44
C ARG A 511 -1.84 -10.60 -42.19
N VAL A 512 -2.53 -10.00 -43.16
CA VAL A 512 -3.96 -10.17 -43.36
C VAL A 512 -4.23 -11.49 -44.07
N ASN A 513 -5.10 -12.32 -43.49
CA ASN A 513 -5.44 -13.64 -43.97
C ASN A 513 -6.95 -13.73 -44.24
N PHE A 514 -7.31 -14.03 -45.48
CA PHE A 514 -8.68 -14.36 -45.89
C PHE A 514 -8.81 -15.87 -45.86
N ILE A 515 -9.29 -16.40 -44.73
CA ILE A 515 -9.27 -17.82 -44.42
C ILE A 515 -10.37 -18.56 -45.19
N LYS A 516 -11.60 -18.01 -45.16
CA LYS A 516 -12.78 -18.66 -45.75
C LYS A 516 -13.90 -17.66 -46.05
N SER A 517 -14.62 -17.88 -47.16
CA SER A 517 -15.91 -17.24 -47.48
C SER A 517 -15.95 -15.71 -47.26
N MET A 518 -14.93 -15.01 -47.72
CA MET A 518 -14.88 -13.55 -47.69
C MET A 518 -15.59 -12.96 -48.91
N THR A 519 -16.47 -11.98 -48.68
CA THR A 519 -17.17 -11.26 -49.73
C THR A 519 -17.16 -9.74 -49.52
N TYR A 520 -17.30 -9.00 -50.62
CA TYR A 520 -17.52 -7.55 -50.62
C TYR A 520 -18.77 -7.25 -51.43
N GLY A 521 -19.77 -6.62 -50.81
CA GLY A 521 -21.06 -6.38 -51.47
C GLY A 521 -21.70 -7.67 -52.01
N ALA A 522 -21.59 -8.77 -51.26
CA ALA A 522 -21.99 -10.14 -51.62
C ALA A 522 -21.21 -10.82 -52.76
N ASN A 523 -20.16 -10.20 -53.30
CA ASN A 523 -19.29 -10.82 -54.31
C ASN A 523 -18.05 -11.42 -53.65
N SER A 524 -17.62 -12.61 -54.10
CA SER A 524 -16.39 -13.24 -53.60
C SER A 524 -15.16 -12.35 -53.79
N VAL A 525 -14.26 -12.38 -52.80
CA VAL A 525 -12.92 -11.79 -52.86
C VAL A 525 -11.85 -12.78 -52.39
N MET A 526 -12.09 -14.09 -52.54
CA MET A 526 -11.25 -15.18 -51.99
C MET A 526 -10.05 -15.58 -52.86
N ASP A 527 -9.82 -14.91 -53.99
CA ASP A 527 -8.68 -15.15 -54.87
C ASP A 527 -8.31 -13.84 -55.59
N ARG A 528 -7.14 -13.81 -56.24
CA ARG A 528 -6.64 -12.58 -56.89
C ARG A 528 -7.59 -12.04 -57.96
N THR A 529 -8.18 -12.90 -58.79
CA THR A 529 -9.08 -12.48 -59.87
C THR A 529 -10.36 -11.86 -59.30
N SER A 530 -10.96 -12.53 -58.31
CA SER A 530 -12.15 -12.06 -57.60
C SER A 530 -11.88 -10.78 -56.80
N PHE A 531 -10.71 -10.69 -56.16
CA PHE A 531 -10.27 -9.50 -55.41
C PHE A 531 -10.03 -8.31 -56.34
N ASP A 532 -9.40 -8.51 -57.49
CA ASP A 532 -9.17 -7.43 -58.47
C ASP A 532 -10.47 -6.90 -59.07
N LEU A 533 -11.48 -7.76 -59.24
CA LEU A 533 -12.77 -7.38 -59.79
C LEU A 533 -13.67 -6.68 -58.75
N ASN A 534 -13.70 -7.18 -57.51
CA ASN A 534 -14.70 -6.80 -56.52
C ASN A 534 -14.14 -6.07 -55.29
N GLY A 535 -12.84 -6.23 -55.00
CA GLY A 535 -12.18 -5.76 -53.77
C GLY A 535 -11.54 -4.38 -53.88
N GLY A 536 -11.90 -3.56 -54.87
CA GLY A 536 -11.24 -2.26 -55.12
C GLY A 536 -11.24 -1.26 -53.96
N ASN A 537 -12.17 -1.42 -53.00
CA ASN A 537 -12.25 -0.59 -51.79
C ASN A 537 -11.65 -1.27 -50.55
N ILE A 538 -11.01 -2.44 -50.71
CA ILE A 538 -10.26 -3.12 -49.66
C ILE A 538 -8.78 -2.81 -49.85
N LYS A 539 -8.17 -2.15 -48.86
CA LYS A 539 -6.74 -1.86 -48.81
C LYS A 539 -6.07 -2.76 -47.79
N ILE A 540 -4.96 -3.37 -48.19
CA ILE A 540 -4.13 -4.21 -47.31
C ILE A 540 -2.83 -3.46 -47.05
N GLY A 541 -2.74 -2.82 -45.89
CA GLY A 541 -1.61 -1.97 -45.48
C GLY A 541 -0.67 -2.66 -44.50
N SER A 542 0.47 -2.03 -44.25
CA SER A 542 1.36 -2.39 -43.14
C SER A 542 1.19 -1.43 -41.98
N ILE A 543 1.29 -1.93 -40.75
CA ILE A 543 1.39 -1.07 -39.55
C ILE A 543 2.67 -0.24 -39.64
N GLY A 544 2.59 1.06 -39.33
CA GLY A 544 3.73 1.97 -39.25
C GLY A 544 4.29 2.48 -40.59
N ASN A 545 3.59 2.35 -41.72
CA ASN A 545 3.99 2.95 -43.01
C ASN A 545 2.86 3.72 -43.71
#